data_AF-A7SLX9-F1
#
_entry.id   AF-A7SLX9-F1
#
_cell.length_a   1.000
_cell.length_b   1.000
_cell.length_c   1.000
_cell.angle_alpha   90.00
_cell.angle_beta   90.00
_cell.angle_gamma   90.00
#
_symmetry.space_group_name_H-M   'P 1'
#
loop_
_entity.id
_entity.type
_entity.pdbx_description
1 polymer ?
#
loop_
_entity_poly.entity_id
_entity_poly.type
_entity_poly.pdbx_seq_one_letter_code
_entity_poly.pdbx_strand_id
1 'polypeptide(L)'
;GVMIDLLLLIQKQSGFTFELYLVRDGRYGSYDPELREMNGMIGDVARGTADMALATITITQERLRYVDFTTPYAGNSLTFLVKKQRKSTKSPF
;
A
#
# COMPACT_ATOMS: atom_id res chain seq x y z
N GLY A 1 -11.96 -0.84 8.95
CA GLY A 1 -10.66 -1.45 8.60
C GLY A 1 -9.68 -0.31 8.45
N VAL A 2 -8.46 -0.42 9.00
CA VAL A 2 -7.62 0.74 9.38
C VAL A 2 -7.58 1.88 8.35
N MET A 3 -7.35 1.57 7.06
CA MET A 3 -7.25 2.62 6.02
C MET A 3 -8.59 3.30 5.72
N ILE A 4 -9.70 2.54 5.72
CA ILE A 4 -11.05 3.09 5.55
C ILE A 4 -11.43 3.96 6.74
N ASP A 5 -11.07 3.54 7.95
CA ASP A 5 -11.37 4.28 9.17
C ASP A 5 -10.61 5.62 9.18
N LEU A 6 -9.36 5.63 8.69
CA LEU A 6 -8.58 6.85 8.48
C LEU A 6 -9.22 7.78 7.44
N LEU A 7 -9.70 7.24 6.31
CA LEU A 7 -10.34 8.02 5.26
C LEU A 7 -11.62 8.69 5.76
N LEU A 8 -12.45 7.96 6.52
CA LEU A 8 -13.65 8.51 7.17
C LEU A 8 -13.33 9.60 8.19
N LEU A 9 -12.22 9.47 8.93
CA LEU A 9 -11.76 10.50 9.85
C LEU A 9 -11.38 11.80 9.13
N ILE A 10 -10.63 11.69 8.02
CA ILE A 10 -10.25 12.84 7.20
C ILE A 10 -11.50 13.50 6.60
N GLN A 11 -12.50 12.72 6.18
CA GLN A 11 -13.76 13.23 5.64
C GLN A 11 -14.50 14.03 6.71
N LYS A 12 -14.59 13.51 7.93
CA LYS A 12 -15.21 14.22 9.05
C LYS A 12 -14.47 15.52 9.41
N GLN A 13 -13.15 15.55 9.30
CA GLN A 13 -12.33 16.69 9.72
C GLN A 13 -12.23 17.81 8.67
N SER A 14 -12.15 17.45 7.38
CA SER A 14 -11.92 18.41 6.29
C SER A 14 -13.17 18.69 5.44
N GLY A 15 -14.19 17.84 5.54
CA GLY A 15 -15.37 17.89 4.67
C GLY A 15 -15.13 17.34 3.25
N PHE A 16 -13.97 16.76 2.97
CA PHE A 16 -13.72 16.11 1.68
C PHE A 16 -14.63 14.88 1.50
N THR A 17 -15.05 14.62 0.27
CA THR A 17 -15.81 13.42 -0.11
C THR A 17 -14.97 12.53 -1.00
N PHE A 18 -15.29 11.24 -1.05
CA PHE A 18 -14.58 10.28 -1.89
C PHE A 18 -15.51 9.25 -2.51
N GLU A 19 -15.08 8.71 -3.63
CA GLU A 19 -15.60 7.47 -4.21
C GLU A 19 -14.47 6.45 -4.24
N LEU A 20 -14.80 5.19 -3.93
CA LEU A 20 -13.81 4.11 -3.89
C LEU A 20 -14.02 3.18 -5.07
N TYR A 21 -12.91 2.83 -5.72
CA TYR A 21 -12.88 1.76 -6.70
C TYR A 21 -11.64 0.90 -6.50
N LEU A 22 -11.70 -0.34 -6.99
CA LEU A 22 -10.55 -1.24 -7.02
C LEU A 22 -9.83 -1.06 -8.35
N VAL A 23 -8.51 -0.84 -8.29
CA VAL A 23 -7.67 -0.73 -9.49
C VAL A 23 -7.88 -1.93 -10.40
N ARG A 24 -8.06 -1.67 -11.69
CA ARG A 24 -8.53 -2.66 -12.66
C ARG A 24 -7.61 -3.88 -12.79
N ASP A 25 -6.30 -3.65 -12.72
CA ASP A 25 -5.28 -4.70 -12.91
C ASP A 25 -4.81 -5.34 -11.60
N GLY A 26 -5.34 -4.88 -10.45
CA GLY A 26 -4.97 -5.36 -9.12
C GLY A 26 -3.53 -5.05 -8.69
N ARG A 27 -2.80 -4.17 -9.40
CA ARG A 27 -1.39 -3.88 -9.10
C ARG A 27 -1.21 -2.60 -8.30
N TYR A 28 -0.13 -2.56 -7.52
CA TYR A 28 0.29 -1.34 -6.82
C TYR A 28 0.85 -0.30 -7.77
N GLY A 29 1.74 -0.73 -8.67
CA GLY A 29 2.39 0.11 -9.65
C GLY A 29 3.83 -0.31 -9.88
N SER A 30 4.09 -0.68 -11.13
CA SER A 30 5.39 -1.02 -11.69
C SER A 30 5.52 -0.37 -13.06
N TYR A 31 6.73 0.00 -13.43
CA TYR A 31 6.99 0.54 -14.76
C TYR A 31 6.86 -0.56 -15.82
N ASP A 32 6.07 -0.29 -16.84
CA ASP A 32 5.95 -1.10 -18.04
C ASP A 32 6.91 -0.53 -19.11
N PRO A 33 7.95 -1.28 -19.51
CA PRO A 33 8.92 -0.79 -20.49
C PRO A 33 8.38 -0.74 -21.93
N GLU A 34 7.36 -1.54 -22.26
CA GLU A 34 6.77 -1.56 -23.60
C GLU A 34 5.85 -0.36 -23.80
N LEU A 35 4.99 -0.11 -22.81
CA LEU A 35 4.07 1.04 -22.82
C LEU A 35 4.75 2.34 -22.36
N ARG A 36 5.93 2.23 -21.73
CA ARG A 36 6.66 3.33 -21.09
C ARG A 36 5.82 4.10 -20.06
N GLU A 37 4.99 3.36 -19.34
CA GLU A 37 4.02 3.91 -18.40
C GLU A 37 4.08 3.19 -17.05
N MET A 38 3.58 3.86 -16.01
CA MET A 38 3.34 3.24 -14.72
C MET A 38 1.96 2.56 -14.72
N ASN A 39 1.88 1.30 -14.30
CA ASN A 39 0.60 0.59 -14.15
C ASN A 39 0.05 0.69 -12.71
N GLY A 40 -1.03 -0.05 -12.42
CA GLY A 40 -1.59 -0.14 -11.08
C GLY A 40 -2.07 1.18 -10.49
N MET A 41 -2.21 1.20 -9.17
CA MET A 41 -2.70 2.37 -8.42
C MET A 41 -1.82 3.62 -8.63
N ILE A 42 -0.49 3.47 -8.68
CA ILE A 42 0.40 4.59 -8.99
C ILE A 42 0.13 5.13 -10.39
N GLY A 43 -0.08 4.25 -11.36
CA GLY A 43 -0.41 4.65 -12.73
C GLY A 43 -1.72 5.42 -12.83
N ASP A 44 -2.75 4.97 -12.13
CA ASP A 44 -4.06 5.64 -12.11
C ASP A 44 -3.96 7.04 -11.51
N VAL A 45 -3.19 7.22 -10.44
CA VAL A 45 -2.93 8.56 -9.88
C VAL A 45 -2.09 9.40 -10.83
N ALA A 46 -1.02 8.85 -11.40
CA ALA A 46 -0.13 9.57 -12.31
C ALA A 46 -0.84 10.07 -13.58
N ARG A 47 -1.84 9.32 -14.08
CA ARG A 47 -2.67 9.69 -15.24
C ARG A 47 -3.87 10.58 -14.89
N GLY A 48 -4.16 10.79 -13.61
CA GLY A 48 -5.36 11.51 -13.15
C GLY A 48 -6.66 10.71 -13.27
N THR A 49 -6.59 9.40 -13.40
CA THR A 49 -7.76 8.51 -13.31
C THR A 49 -8.27 8.42 -11.87
N ALA A 50 -7.38 8.56 -10.89
CA ALA A 50 -7.70 8.72 -9.47
C ALA A 50 -6.97 9.94 -8.89
N ASP A 51 -7.60 10.61 -7.93
CA ASP A 51 -6.94 11.72 -7.21
C ASP A 51 -5.92 11.20 -6.18
N MET A 52 -6.16 10.02 -5.61
CA MET A 52 -5.34 9.43 -4.56
C MET A 52 -5.37 7.90 -4.61
N ALA A 53 -4.29 7.26 -4.14
CA ALA A 53 -4.22 5.83 -3.92
C ALA A 53 -4.11 5.51 -2.42
N LEU A 54 -4.94 4.57 -1.96
CA LEU A 54 -4.97 4.12 -0.56
C LEU A 54 -4.57 2.64 -0.48
N ALA A 55 -3.31 2.37 -0.13
CA ALA A 55 -2.84 1.02 0.11
C ALA A 55 -1.58 0.99 0.99
N THR A 56 -1.24 -0.18 1.53
CA THR A 56 0.09 -0.43 2.11
C THR A 56 1.11 -0.55 0.98
N ILE A 57 1.65 0.59 0.54
CA ILE A 57 2.52 0.68 -0.62
C ILE A 57 3.93 1.15 -0.21
N THR A 58 4.95 0.43 -0.68
CA THR A 58 6.34 0.82 -0.47
C THR A 58 6.71 2.02 -1.35
N ILE A 59 7.26 3.06 -0.73
CA ILE A 59 7.85 4.20 -1.44
C ILE A 59 9.16 3.74 -2.08
N THR A 60 9.29 3.92 -3.40
CA THR A 60 10.50 3.59 -4.16
C THR A 60 10.88 4.77 -5.06
N GLN A 61 12.15 4.86 -5.43
CA GLN A 61 12.64 5.89 -6.36
C GLN A 61 11.94 5.84 -7.73
N GLU A 62 11.52 4.65 -8.16
CA GLU A 62 10.77 4.51 -9.41
C GLU A 62 9.37 5.13 -9.32
N ARG A 63 8.65 4.91 -8.21
CA ARG A 63 7.30 5.43 -8.02
C ARG A 63 7.29 6.94 -7.78
N LEU A 64 8.31 7.46 -7.08
CA LEU A 64 8.48 8.89 -6.84
C LEU A 64 8.65 9.73 -8.11
N ARG A 65 8.97 9.11 -9.26
CA ARG A 65 9.01 9.83 -10.54
C ARG A 65 7.62 10.15 -11.10
N TYR A 66 6.57 9.52 -10.57
CA TYR A 66 5.22 9.59 -11.13
C TYR A 66 4.20 10.21 -10.17
N VAL A 67 4.45 10.15 -8.86
CA VAL A 67 3.55 10.68 -7.82
C VAL A 67 4.33 11.15 -6.60
N ASP A 68 3.71 12.04 -5.83
CA ASP A 68 4.17 12.38 -4.48
C ASP A 68 3.53 11.46 -3.43
N PHE A 69 4.24 11.25 -2.33
CA PHE A 69 3.75 10.49 -1.18
C PHE A 69 3.62 11.40 0.05
N THR A 70 2.69 11.07 0.93
CA THR A 70 2.63 11.66 2.27
C THR A 70 3.79 11.17 3.13
N THR A 71 3.97 11.80 4.29
CA THR A 71 4.86 11.28 5.33
C THR A 71 4.45 9.85 5.70
N PRO A 72 5.38 8.87 5.69
CA PRO A 72 5.07 7.51 6.09
C PRO A 72 4.49 7.45 7.51
N TYR A 73 3.33 6.82 7.66
CA TYR A 73 2.65 6.66 8.97
C TYR A 73 2.80 5.24 9.55
N ALA A 74 3.34 4.30 8.78
CA ALA A 74 3.64 2.93 9.19
C ALA A 74 5.07 2.59 8.79
N GLY A 75 5.83 1.99 9.71
CA GLY A 75 7.19 1.53 9.47
C GLY A 75 7.22 0.09 8.93
N ASN A 76 8.22 -0.20 8.09
CA ASN A 76 8.49 -1.55 7.61
C ASN A 76 9.57 -2.18 8.49
N SER A 77 9.26 -3.30 9.16
CA SER A 77 10.28 -4.14 9.81
C SER A 77 10.47 -5.41 8.98
N LEU A 78 11.67 -5.61 8.43
CA LEU A 78 12.02 -6.86 7.77
C LEU A 78 12.34 -7.91 8.85
N THR A 79 11.63 -9.04 8.82
CA THR A 79 11.85 -10.14 9.76
C THR A 79 11.77 -11.48 9.04
N PHE A 80 12.55 -12.45 9.51
CA PHE A 80 12.41 -13.84 9.09
C PHE A 80 11.44 -14.55 10.02
N LEU A 81 10.43 -15.19 9.44
CA LEU A 81 9.50 -16.03 10.18
C LEU A 81 9.93 -17.48 10.04
N VAL A 82 10.08 -18.17 11.17
CA VAL A 82 10.30 -19.62 11.22
C VAL A 82 9.14 -20.30 11.93
N LYS A 83 8.92 -21.58 11.63
CA LYS A 83 7.89 -22.38 12.29
C LYS A 83 8.16 -22.45 13.80
N LYS A 84 7.13 -22.18 14.62
CA LYS A 84 7.21 -22.34 16.09
C LYS A 84 7.62 -23.77 16.44
N GLN A 85 8.75 -23.94 17.14
CA GLN A 85 9.15 -25.24 17.64
C GLN A 85 8.30 -25.64 18.86
N ARG A 86 7.75 -26.85 18.85
CA ARG A 86 7.16 -27.46 20.05
C ARG A 86 8.32 -28.00 20.89
N LYS A 87 8.45 -27.55 22.14
CA LYS A 87 9.36 -28.19 23.10
C LYS A 87 8.87 -29.63 23.31
N SER A 88 9.68 -30.63 23.00
CA SER A 88 9.43 -31.98 23.52
C SER A 88 9.86 -31.97 24.98
N THR A 89 8.89 -32.01 25.89
CA THR A 89 9.16 -32.39 27.28
C THR A 89 9.56 -33.85 27.24
N LYS A 90 10.86 -34.16 27.12
CA LYS A 90 11.35 -35.46 27.56
C LYS A 90 11.33 -35.42 29.08
N SER A 91 10.39 -36.14 29.68
CA SER A 91 10.40 -36.43 31.11
C SER A 91 11.73 -37.12 31.46
N PRO A 92 12.45 -36.70 32.52
CA PRO A 92 13.68 -37.35 32.97
C PRO A 92 13.43 -38.61 33.84
N PHE A 93 12.24 -39.20 33.73
CA PHE A 93 11.87 -40.46 34.40
C PHE A 93 11.29 -41.42 33.38
#